data_AF-A0A7V2IJJ2-F1
#
_entry.id   AF-A0A7V2IJJ2-F1
#
_cell.length_a   1.000
_cell.length_b   1.000
_cell.length_c   1.000
_cell.angle_alpha   90.00
_cell.angle_beta   90.00
_cell.angle_gamma   90.00
#
_symmetry.space_group_name_H-M   'P 1'
#
loop_
_entity.id
_entity.type
_entity.pdbx_description
1 polymer ?
#
loop_
_entity_poly.entity_id
_entity_poly.type
_entity_poly.pdbx_seq_one_letter_code
_entity_poly.pdbx_strand_id
1 'polypeptide(L)'
;MKISQNNKDKIKEIENYLKERYKISDEINYEQQIIYAENNYPYLPQFCYKVFNFSDVKGTEISRKIMKKIRISNEERMKKIIDIIKNLSFIEREPLKLPSKKLQLPNLIVKDKNENEIKIKSTREFFSYYPYRNPLKGKTIKTYIIMNDNINLENEARDLLSELKEKLQINFDFNTEPLIGSDDKILDKIQKADDFGLAIIFGTNNYEKIKRGLLDKNYISQFVRIETIKSNNWKYAKRNIIFQISHKIGIRYFALESKIPYDYIIGLDVSRKENVNLGGCAVIHDPSGILNTIFPITILQKGEKIGIDSIIERLKNKEYIKLNDKKFLILRDGRIYKSELEKLKKISRDYRCEILIIGIIKNHITFINSDDYGIYLSFANVIFLLPHKTKSGNEKPLKIEEAYLIKNGQTNKFQLNEEIIKVLYNLTRLNYSSVNDNGMSIRCPAPVHYVDKFLNFCHLTGEHYKELLEKDCLYFI
;
A
#
# COMPACT_ATOMS: atom_id res chain seq x y z
N MET A 1 -27.78 -7.82 -4.13
CA MET A 1 -28.68 -8.55 -3.21
C MET A 1 -30.02 -7.84 -3.24
N LYS A 2 -31.12 -8.55 -3.50
CA LYS A 2 -32.47 -7.99 -3.44
C LYS A 2 -33.20 -8.63 -2.28
N ILE A 3 -33.92 -7.83 -1.50
CA ILE A 3 -34.76 -8.29 -0.40
C ILE A 3 -36.20 -8.17 -0.86
N SER A 4 -36.94 -9.28 -0.89
CA SER A 4 -38.37 -9.22 -1.17
C SER A 4 -39.16 -9.03 0.13
N GLN A 5 -40.38 -8.52 0.00
CA GLN A 5 -41.34 -8.59 1.10
C GLN A 5 -41.56 -10.05 1.54
N ASN A 6 -42.03 -10.21 2.78
CA ASN A 6 -42.38 -11.50 3.33
C ASN A 6 -43.41 -12.21 2.43
N ASN A 7 -43.15 -13.47 2.08
CA ASN A 7 -44.05 -14.33 1.32
C ASN A 7 -44.05 -15.74 1.93
N LYS A 8 -45.09 -16.04 2.71
CA LYS A 8 -45.20 -17.29 3.49
C LYS A 8 -45.23 -18.53 2.61
N ASP A 9 -45.88 -18.47 1.45
CA ASP A 9 -45.95 -19.60 0.52
C ASP A 9 -44.57 -19.93 -0.05
N LYS A 10 -43.81 -18.89 -0.42
CA LYS A 10 -42.45 -19.06 -0.94
C LYS A 10 -41.47 -19.53 0.14
N ILE A 11 -41.65 -19.10 1.40
CA ILE A 11 -40.87 -19.62 2.54
C ILE A 11 -41.14 -21.12 2.73
N LYS A 12 -42.41 -21.55 2.63
CA LYS A 12 -42.81 -22.96 2.77
C LYS A 12 -42.26 -23.84 1.63
N GLU A 13 -42.20 -23.30 0.41
CA GLU A 13 -41.55 -23.97 -0.72
C GLU A 13 -40.05 -24.21 -0.45
N ILE A 14 -39.34 -23.19 0.04
CA ILE A 14 -37.91 -23.29 0.36
C ILE A 14 -37.69 -24.24 1.54
N GLU A 15 -38.53 -24.17 2.58
CA GLU A 15 -38.50 -25.10 3.71
C GLU A 15 -38.63 -26.56 3.25
N ASN A 16 -39.64 -26.87 2.44
CA ASN A 16 -39.87 -28.24 1.95
C ASN A 16 -38.64 -28.75 1.21
N TYR A 17 -38.08 -27.94 0.31
CA TYR A 17 -36.84 -28.28 -0.39
C TYR A 17 -35.67 -28.55 0.57
N LEU A 18 -35.50 -27.71 1.59
CA LEU A 18 -34.42 -27.88 2.58
C LEU A 18 -34.64 -29.13 3.43
N LYS A 19 -35.88 -29.42 3.85
CA LYS A 19 -36.23 -30.63 4.61
C LYS A 19 -36.01 -31.90 3.79
N GLU A 20 -36.42 -31.90 2.52
CA GLU A 20 -36.25 -33.06 1.64
C GLU A 20 -34.78 -33.31 1.27
N ARG A 21 -34.06 -32.26 0.88
CA ARG A 21 -32.70 -32.41 0.33
C ARG A 21 -31.60 -32.42 1.39
N TYR A 22 -31.74 -31.60 2.43
CA TYR A 22 -30.71 -31.39 3.45
C TYR A 22 -31.13 -31.88 4.83
N LYS A 23 -32.35 -32.40 4.99
CA LYS A 23 -32.88 -32.99 6.23
C LYS A 23 -32.79 -32.05 7.43
N ILE A 24 -33.02 -30.76 7.19
CA ILE A 24 -33.08 -29.77 8.28
C ILE A 24 -34.27 -30.07 9.21
N SER A 25 -34.08 -29.87 10.51
CA SER A 25 -35.13 -30.05 11.53
C SER A 25 -35.47 -28.75 12.27
N ASP A 26 -34.77 -27.67 11.97
CA ASP A 26 -34.94 -26.38 12.62
C ASP A 26 -36.34 -25.79 12.34
N GLU A 27 -36.90 -25.11 13.35
CA GLU A 27 -38.16 -24.40 13.23
C GLU A 27 -37.98 -23.17 12.30
N ILE A 28 -38.93 -22.98 11.37
CA ILE A 28 -38.85 -21.91 10.37
C ILE A 28 -39.54 -20.65 10.86
N ASN A 29 -38.83 -19.52 10.83
CA ASN A 29 -39.44 -18.22 11.05
C ASN A 29 -40.18 -17.74 9.78
N TYR A 30 -41.51 -17.86 9.74
CA TYR A 30 -42.32 -17.39 8.61
C TYR A 30 -42.52 -15.86 8.56
N GLU A 31 -41.98 -15.12 9.53
CA GLU A 31 -41.97 -13.66 9.51
C GLU A 31 -40.69 -13.09 8.84
N GLN A 32 -39.75 -13.95 8.45
CA GLN A 32 -38.51 -13.53 7.80
C GLN A 32 -38.72 -13.09 6.35
N GLN A 33 -37.87 -12.18 5.88
CA GLN A 33 -37.82 -11.79 4.47
C GLN A 33 -37.01 -12.80 3.65
N ILE A 34 -37.29 -12.91 2.35
CA ILE A 34 -36.53 -13.76 1.44
C ILE A 34 -35.40 -12.95 0.80
N ILE A 35 -34.19 -13.51 0.82
CA ILE A 35 -33.01 -12.93 0.21
C ILE A 35 -32.81 -13.53 -1.18
N TYR A 36 -32.57 -12.68 -2.18
CA TYR A 36 -32.12 -13.09 -3.51
C TYR A 36 -30.65 -12.68 -3.74
N ALA A 37 -29.79 -13.68 -4.01
CA ALA A 37 -28.40 -13.47 -4.40
C ALA A 37 -28.25 -13.23 -5.91
N GLU A 38 -27.02 -13.01 -6.40
CA GLU A 38 -26.76 -12.67 -7.82
C GLU A 38 -27.16 -13.78 -8.80
N ASN A 39 -27.23 -15.02 -8.35
CA ASN A 39 -27.75 -16.15 -9.11
C ASN A 39 -29.29 -16.20 -9.17
N ASN A 40 -29.99 -15.19 -8.63
CA ASN A 40 -31.44 -15.13 -8.48
C ASN A 40 -32.05 -16.30 -7.68
N TYR A 41 -31.25 -17.02 -6.90
CA TYR A 41 -31.74 -18.10 -6.04
C TYR A 41 -32.33 -17.51 -4.74
N PRO A 42 -33.49 -18.00 -4.26
CA PRO A 42 -34.09 -17.54 -3.02
C PRO A 42 -33.45 -18.23 -1.80
N TYR A 43 -33.11 -17.45 -0.78
CA TYR A 43 -32.50 -17.91 0.46
C TYR A 43 -33.30 -17.44 1.67
N LEU A 44 -33.41 -18.30 2.68
CA LEU A 44 -33.90 -17.91 4.00
C LEU A 44 -32.74 -17.38 4.85
N PRO A 45 -32.79 -16.12 5.33
CA PRO A 45 -31.73 -15.52 6.15
C PRO A 45 -31.30 -16.39 7.33
N GLN A 46 -32.23 -17.11 7.97
CA GLN A 46 -31.95 -17.96 9.12
C GLN A 46 -30.94 -19.09 8.83
N PHE A 47 -30.81 -19.50 7.56
CA PHE A 47 -29.87 -20.55 7.13
C PHE A 47 -28.63 -19.98 6.42
N CYS A 48 -28.46 -18.66 6.44
CA CYS A 48 -27.37 -17.99 5.79
C CYS A 48 -26.36 -17.48 6.82
N TYR A 49 -25.11 -17.93 6.69
CA TYR A 49 -24.01 -17.30 7.41
C TYR A 49 -23.36 -16.25 6.54
N LYS A 50 -23.08 -15.08 7.13
CA LYS A 50 -22.28 -14.06 6.47
C LYS A 50 -20.83 -14.54 6.40
N VAL A 51 -20.41 -14.99 5.23
CA VAL A 51 -19.00 -15.28 4.94
C VAL A 51 -18.34 -13.99 4.50
N PHE A 52 -17.19 -13.69 5.10
CA PHE A 52 -16.34 -12.58 4.68
C PHE A 52 -14.92 -13.09 4.54
N ASN A 53 -14.22 -12.57 3.54
CA ASN A 53 -12.78 -12.78 3.44
C ASN A 53 -12.08 -11.85 4.42
N PHE A 54 -10.89 -12.24 4.90
CA PHE A 54 -10.09 -11.38 5.76
C PHE A 54 -9.78 -10.02 5.10
N SER A 55 -9.71 -9.98 3.76
CA SER A 55 -9.59 -8.75 2.97
C SER A 55 -10.69 -7.73 3.27
N ASP A 56 -11.91 -8.19 3.54
CA ASP A 56 -13.10 -7.35 3.65
C ASP A 56 -13.13 -6.60 4.99
N VAL A 57 -12.46 -7.16 6.00
CA VAL A 57 -12.32 -6.56 7.33
C VAL A 57 -10.94 -5.99 7.59
N LYS A 58 -10.01 -6.06 6.62
CA LYS A 58 -8.62 -5.63 6.77
C LYS A 58 -8.56 -4.15 7.17
N GLY A 59 -7.80 -3.84 8.22
CA GLY A 59 -7.65 -2.46 8.72
C GLY A 59 -8.58 -2.11 9.88
N THR A 60 -9.65 -2.88 10.09
CA THR A 60 -10.59 -2.72 11.23
C THR A 60 -10.03 -3.29 12.54
N GLU A 61 -10.67 -2.97 13.67
CA GLU A 61 -10.32 -3.56 14.97
C GLU A 61 -10.48 -5.09 15.00
N ILE A 62 -11.54 -5.63 14.36
CA ILE A 62 -11.79 -7.07 14.25
C ILE A 62 -10.59 -7.76 13.59
N SER A 63 -10.11 -7.23 12.47
CA SER A 63 -8.94 -7.81 11.79
C SER A 63 -7.70 -7.82 12.65
N ARG A 64 -7.50 -6.80 13.51
CA ARG A 64 -6.36 -6.75 14.45
C ARG A 64 -6.47 -7.82 15.53
N LYS A 65 -7.67 -8.03 16.07
CA LYS A 65 -7.95 -9.10 17.06
C LYS A 65 -7.69 -10.48 16.46
N ILE A 66 -8.17 -10.73 15.24
CA ILE A 66 -7.92 -11.99 14.51
C ILE A 66 -6.42 -12.16 14.26
N MET A 67 -5.75 -11.16 13.69
CA MET A 67 -4.31 -11.23 13.39
C MET A 67 -3.46 -11.48 14.63
N LYS A 68 -3.82 -10.89 15.78
CA LYS A 68 -3.11 -11.15 17.04
C LYS A 68 -3.17 -12.62 17.45
N LYS A 69 -4.23 -13.35 17.08
CA LYS A 69 -4.41 -14.77 17.40
C LYS A 69 -3.78 -15.73 16.37
N ILE A 70 -3.83 -15.38 15.08
CA ILE A 70 -3.40 -16.31 14.01
C ILE A 70 -1.94 -16.10 13.55
N ARG A 71 -1.29 -15.02 14.02
CA ARG A 71 0.06 -14.67 13.58
C ARG A 71 1.10 -15.53 14.29
N ILE A 72 1.67 -16.47 13.54
CA ILE A 72 2.78 -17.33 13.97
C ILE A 72 4.07 -16.97 13.23
N SER A 73 5.22 -17.22 13.86
CA SER A 73 6.54 -17.06 13.23
C SER A 73 6.76 -18.12 12.14
N ASN A 74 7.74 -17.90 11.27
CA ASN A 74 8.13 -18.87 10.25
C ASN A 74 8.77 -20.12 10.88
N GLU A 75 9.43 -19.97 12.03
CA GLU A 75 9.95 -21.11 12.81
C GLU A 75 8.80 -21.97 13.35
N GLU A 76 7.80 -21.36 13.99
CA GLU A 76 6.63 -22.07 14.51
C GLU A 76 5.81 -22.69 13.37
N ARG A 77 5.67 -21.97 12.25
CA ARG A 77 5.01 -22.48 11.04
C ARG A 77 5.73 -23.72 10.50
N MET A 78 7.06 -23.69 10.43
CA MET A 78 7.86 -24.83 10.00
C MET A 78 7.63 -26.04 10.92
N LYS A 79 7.68 -25.86 12.24
CA LYS A 79 7.41 -26.93 13.22
C LYS A 79 6.02 -27.55 13.03
N LYS A 80 4.99 -26.73 12.87
CA LYS A 80 3.61 -27.20 12.63
C LYS A 80 3.46 -27.95 11.32
N ILE A 81 4.10 -27.48 10.24
CA ILE A 81 4.08 -28.17 8.94
C ILE A 81 4.79 -29.51 9.03
N ILE A 82 5.97 -29.56 9.64
CA ILE A 82 6.71 -30.81 9.87
C ILE A 82 5.82 -31.80 10.64
N ASP A 83 5.11 -31.34 11.67
CA ASP A 83 4.23 -32.19 12.45
C ASP A 83 3.07 -32.78 11.65
N ILE A 84 2.46 -31.99 10.76
CA ILE A 84 1.39 -32.45 9.85
C ILE A 84 1.94 -33.46 8.83
N ILE A 85 3.08 -33.18 8.21
CA ILE A 85 3.62 -34.03 7.14
C ILE A 85 4.25 -35.33 7.65
N LYS A 86 4.61 -35.44 8.94
CA LYS A 86 5.09 -36.71 9.53
C LYS A 86 4.14 -37.89 9.24
N ASN A 87 2.84 -37.60 9.16
CA ASN A 87 1.79 -38.59 8.92
C ASN A 87 1.48 -38.80 7.42
N LEU A 88 2.20 -38.12 6.51
CA LEU A 88 2.00 -38.22 5.06
C LEU A 88 3.15 -39.00 4.42
N SER A 89 2.85 -40.14 3.82
CA SER A 89 3.86 -41.04 3.22
C SER A 89 4.44 -40.56 1.88
N PHE A 90 3.77 -39.62 1.22
CA PHE A 90 4.09 -39.17 -0.14
C PHE A 90 4.86 -37.83 -0.20
N ILE A 91 5.24 -37.25 0.95
CA ILE A 91 5.93 -35.97 1.04
C ILE A 91 7.28 -36.16 1.75
N GLU A 92 8.33 -35.50 1.26
CA GLU A 92 9.59 -35.40 1.98
C GLU A 92 9.40 -34.75 3.36
N ARG A 93 9.92 -35.41 4.40
CA ARG A 93 9.71 -34.99 5.79
C ARG A 93 10.58 -33.81 6.22
N GLU A 94 11.66 -33.55 5.49
CA GLU A 94 12.62 -32.51 5.81
C GLU A 94 12.37 -31.26 4.95
N PRO A 95 12.45 -30.05 5.53
CA PRO A 95 12.43 -28.82 4.76
C PRO A 95 13.57 -28.75 3.76
N LEU A 96 13.29 -28.22 2.58
CA LEU A 96 14.30 -27.99 1.55
C LEU A 96 15.34 -26.96 2.04
N LYS A 97 16.61 -27.38 2.09
CA LYS A 97 17.75 -26.52 2.45
C LYS A 97 18.37 -25.96 1.18
N LEU A 98 18.18 -24.66 0.94
CA LEU A 98 18.71 -23.97 -0.23
C LEU A 98 19.74 -22.92 0.17
N PRO A 99 20.86 -22.77 -0.57
CA PRO A 99 21.76 -21.66 -0.37
C PRO A 99 21.03 -20.35 -0.71
N SER A 100 21.28 -19.33 0.10
CA SER A 100 20.79 -17.98 -0.15
C SER A 100 21.97 -17.02 -0.35
N LYS A 101 21.73 -15.92 -1.06
CA LYS A 101 22.69 -14.85 -1.26
C LYS A 101 22.23 -13.61 -0.52
N LYS A 102 23.13 -13.03 0.28
CA LYS A 102 22.91 -11.78 1.00
C LYS A 102 23.17 -10.58 0.09
N LEU A 103 22.22 -9.66 0.05
CA LEU A 103 22.34 -8.39 -0.66
C LEU A 103 22.82 -7.31 0.32
N GLN A 104 23.74 -6.48 -0.14
CA GLN A 104 24.11 -5.28 0.61
C GLN A 104 22.96 -4.28 0.60
N LEU A 105 22.72 -3.68 1.76
CA LEU A 105 21.73 -2.62 1.92
C LEU A 105 22.24 -1.35 1.20
N PRO A 106 21.47 -0.72 0.32
CA PRO A 106 21.89 0.55 -0.26
C PRO A 106 21.86 1.65 0.80
N ASN A 107 22.82 2.57 0.73
CA ASN A 107 22.73 3.80 1.51
C ASN A 107 21.65 4.72 0.91
N LEU A 108 21.17 5.62 1.76
CA LEU A 108 20.27 6.70 1.37
C LEU A 108 21.03 8.02 1.41
N ILE A 109 20.57 9.00 0.65
CA ILE A 109 21.12 10.36 0.65
C ILE A 109 20.09 11.32 1.25
N VAL A 110 20.55 12.20 2.14
CA VAL A 110 19.82 13.34 2.73
C VAL A 110 20.63 14.62 2.56
N LYS A 111 20.13 15.77 3.03
CA LYS A 111 20.85 17.04 2.98
C LYS A 111 21.31 17.51 4.37
N ASP A 112 22.48 18.11 4.46
CA ASP A 112 22.87 18.89 5.64
C ASP A 112 22.26 20.30 5.62
N LYS A 113 22.59 21.12 6.63
CA LYS A 113 22.13 22.51 6.74
C LYS A 113 22.61 23.43 5.60
N ASN A 114 23.69 23.06 4.93
CA ASN A 114 24.31 23.78 3.83
C ASN A 114 23.89 23.19 2.45
N GLU A 115 22.89 22.30 2.44
CA GLU A 115 22.35 21.60 1.27
C GLU A 115 23.31 20.57 0.62
N ASN A 116 24.40 20.18 1.31
CA ASN A 116 25.28 19.12 0.83
C ASN A 116 24.64 17.73 1.03
N GLU A 117 24.89 16.83 0.08
CA GLU A 117 24.44 15.44 0.15
C GLU A 117 25.22 14.64 1.20
N ILE A 118 24.50 14.06 2.15
CA ILE A 118 25.05 13.20 3.21
C ILE A 118 24.48 11.79 3.08
N LYS A 119 25.36 10.79 3.21
CA LYS A 119 24.98 9.37 3.18
C LYS A 119 24.54 8.93 4.56
N ILE A 120 23.39 8.25 4.62
CA ILE A 120 22.87 7.61 5.83
C ILE A 120 22.58 6.13 5.55
N LYS A 121 22.74 5.29 6.57
CA LYS A 121 22.46 3.85 6.48
C LYS A 121 21.04 3.53 6.92
N SER A 122 20.53 4.31 7.87
CA SER A 122 19.23 4.15 8.49
C SER A 122 18.39 5.41 8.34
N THR A 123 17.11 5.24 8.01
CA THR A 123 16.14 6.34 8.09
C THR A 123 15.99 6.90 9.49
N ARG A 124 16.44 6.22 10.57
CA ARG A 124 16.48 6.82 11.92
C ARG A 124 17.39 8.04 12.03
N GLU A 125 18.40 8.11 11.17
CA GLU A 125 19.36 9.20 11.15
C GLU A 125 18.76 10.49 10.56
N PHE A 126 17.58 10.41 9.91
CA PHE A 126 16.95 11.55 9.22
C PHE A 126 16.80 12.79 10.10
N PHE A 127 16.61 12.60 11.41
CA PHE A 127 16.34 13.69 12.34
C PHE A 127 17.54 14.63 12.54
N SER A 128 18.75 14.14 12.25
CA SER A 128 19.99 14.92 12.26
C SER A 128 20.18 15.75 10.98
N TYR A 129 19.31 15.57 9.99
CA TYR A 129 19.47 16.10 8.64
C TYR A 129 18.18 16.74 8.12
N TYR A 130 18.25 17.29 6.91
CA TYR A 130 17.17 17.98 6.23
C TYR A 130 16.68 17.19 5.02
N PRO A 131 15.44 17.45 4.56
CA PRO A 131 14.89 16.74 3.43
C PRO A 131 15.71 16.91 2.14
N TYR A 132 15.86 15.82 1.40
CA TYR A 132 16.48 15.84 0.07
C TYR A 132 15.77 16.80 -0.90
N ARG A 133 14.43 16.74 -0.95
CA ARG A 133 13.58 17.61 -1.77
C ARG A 133 12.43 18.18 -0.93
N ASN A 134 12.34 19.50 -0.88
CA ASN A 134 11.33 20.22 -0.12
C ASN A 134 10.70 21.35 -0.96
N PRO A 135 9.60 21.08 -1.70
CA PRO A 135 8.92 22.09 -2.51
C PRO A 135 8.11 23.13 -1.68
N LEU A 136 8.11 22.98 -0.35
CA LEU A 136 7.34 23.80 0.58
C LEU A 136 8.22 24.66 1.50
N LYS A 137 9.54 24.64 1.30
CA LYS A 137 10.50 25.46 2.07
C LYS A 137 10.08 26.94 2.04
N GLY A 138 9.92 27.53 3.21
CA GLY A 138 9.49 28.93 3.40
C GLY A 138 8.00 29.20 3.22
N LYS A 139 7.19 28.24 2.79
CA LYS A 139 5.74 28.42 2.62
C LYS A 139 5.00 28.34 3.95
N THR A 140 3.77 28.84 3.96
CA THR A 140 2.84 28.70 5.10
C THR A 140 1.72 27.72 4.72
N ILE A 141 1.44 26.75 5.59
CA ILE A 141 0.38 25.77 5.41
C ILE A 141 -0.70 25.99 6.48
N LYS A 142 -1.94 26.21 6.05
CA LYS A 142 -3.09 26.29 6.94
C LYS A 142 -3.29 24.95 7.66
N THR A 143 -3.34 25.00 8.99
CA THR A 143 -3.24 23.81 9.83
C THR A 143 -4.33 23.78 10.89
N TYR A 144 -5.01 22.66 11.00
CA TYR A 144 -5.95 22.39 12.09
C TYR A 144 -5.40 21.31 13.03
N ILE A 145 -5.55 21.54 14.34
CA ILE A 145 -5.41 20.50 15.35
C ILE A 145 -6.81 20.07 15.76
N ILE A 146 -7.06 18.76 15.71
CA ILE A 146 -8.34 18.16 16.07
C ILE A 146 -8.11 17.23 17.26
N MET A 147 -8.90 17.38 18.32
CA MET A 147 -8.80 16.58 19.54
C MET A 147 -10.16 15.98 19.94
N ASN A 148 -10.11 14.80 20.56
CA ASN A 148 -11.27 14.21 21.21
C ASN A 148 -11.61 14.95 22.51
N ASP A 149 -12.90 15.16 22.79
CA ASP A 149 -13.46 15.88 23.94
C ASP A 149 -12.90 15.46 25.31
N ASN A 150 -12.40 14.22 25.43
CA ASN A 150 -11.94 13.66 26.70
C ASN A 150 -10.44 13.83 26.97
N ILE A 151 -9.68 14.54 26.11
CA ILE A 151 -8.21 14.56 26.20
C ILE A 151 -7.64 15.92 25.81
N ASN A 152 -6.85 16.53 26.71
CA ASN A 152 -6.04 17.70 26.42
C ASN A 152 -4.61 17.29 26.04
N LEU A 153 -4.21 17.52 24.79
CA LEU A 153 -2.87 17.24 24.24
C LEU A 153 -2.28 18.46 23.54
N GLU A 154 -2.65 19.66 24.01
CA GLU A 154 -2.27 20.91 23.36
C GLU A 154 -0.75 21.13 23.37
N ASN A 155 -0.09 20.78 24.48
CA ASN A 155 1.36 20.88 24.61
C ASN A 155 2.09 19.97 23.61
N GLU A 156 1.65 18.72 23.47
CA GLU A 156 2.20 17.77 22.51
C GLU A 156 1.97 18.21 21.06
N ALA A 157 0.79 18.79 20.78
CA ALA A 157 0.49 19.34 19.46
C ALA A 157 1.38 20.53 19.12
N ARG A 158 1.57 21.48 20.06
CA ARG A 158 2.46 22.64 19.90
C ARG A 158 3.92 22.22 19.74
N ASP A 159 4.39 21.27 20.54
CA ASP A 159 5.73 20.67 20.44
C ASP A 159 5.95 20.02 19.07
N LEU A 160 4.98 19.22 18.59
CA LEU A 160 5.03 18.62 17.25
C LEU A 160 5.10 19.69 16.15
N LEU A 161 4.27 20.74 16.21
CA LEU A 161 4.27 21.82 15.21
C LEU A 161 5.58 22.61 15.21
N SER A 162 6.13 22.90 16.39
CA SER A 162 7.43 23.57 16.52
C SER A 162 8.54 22.74 15.86
N GLU A 163 8.57 21.44 16.11
CA GLU A 163 9.58 20.55 15.54
C GLU A 163 9.39 20.34 14.03
N LEU A 164 8.14 20.26 13.56
CA LEU A 164 7.83 20.27 12.13
C LEU A 164 8.34 21.54 11.44
N LYS A 165 8.13 22.71 12.06
CA LYS A 165 8.56 24.00 11.51
C LYS A 165 10.07 24.05 11.37
N GLU A 166 10.80 23.67 12.42
CA GLU A 166 12.26 23.61 12.41
C GLU A 166 12.79 22.64 11.35
N LYS A 167 12.28 21.40 11.35
CA LYS A 167 12.82 20.32 10.51
C LYS A 167 12.47 20.45 9.05
N LEU A 168 11.25 20.88 8.75
CA LEU A 168 10.78 21.03 7.37
C LEU A 168 11.00 22.44 6.84
N GLN A 169 11.37 23.41 7.67
CA GLN A 169 11.54 24.80 7.26
C GLN A 169 10.26 25.37 6.60
N ILE A 170 9.10 25.07 7.20
CA ILE A 170 7.76 25.49 6.75
C ILE A 170 7.06 26.19 7.91
N ASN A 171 6.24 27.20 7.62
CA ASN A 171 5.38 27.82 8.60
C ASN A 171 4.02 27.10 8.65
N PHE A 172 3.44 27.00 9.83
CA PHE A 172 2.09 26.46 10.02
C PHE A 172 1.20 27.57 10.56
N ASP A 173 0.17 27.91 9.80
CA ASP A 173 -0.88 28.83 10.25
C ASP A 173 -1.94 28.01 10.99
N PHE A 174 -1.86 28.01 12.32
CA PHE A 174 -2.78 27.25 13.18
C PHE A 174 -3.57 28.22 14.05
N ASN A 175 -4.89 28.00 14.14
CA ASN A 175 -5.72 28.68 15.13
C ASN A 175 -5.21 28.30 16.52
N THR A 176 -5.04 29.28 17.41
CA THR A 176 -4.48 29.10 18.75
C THR A 176 -5.21 28.07 19.62
N GLU A 177 -6.45 27.74 19.28
CA GLU A 177 -7.26 26.74 19.99
C GLU A 177 -7.51 25.49 19.12
N PRO A 178 -7.25 24.28 19.66
CA PRO A 178 -7.65 23.03 19.01
C PRO A 178 -9.15 22.95 18.77
N LEU A 179 -9.54 22.35 17.64
CA LEU A 179 -10.93 22.00 17.41
C LEU A 179 -11.28 20.77 18.26
N ILE A 180 -12.14 21.00 19.24
CA ILE A 180 -12.72 19.97 20.12
C ILE A 180 -14.16 19.71 19.68
N GLY A 181 -14.53 18.44 19.56
CA GLY A 181 -15.91 18.03 19.29
C GLY A 181 -16.06 16.58 18.81
N SER A 182 -17.29 16.08 18.87
CA SER A 182 -17.70 14.82 18.23
C SER A 182 -17.41 14.81 16.72
N ASP A 183 -16.89 13.67 16.24
CA ASP A 183 -16.33 13.44 14.90
C ASP A 183 -17.11 14.05 13.70
N ASP A 184 -18.44 14.19 13.80
CA ASP A 184 -19.29 14.62 12.68
C ASP A 184 -19.46 16.15 12.55
N LYS A 185 -19.42 16.91 13.66
CA LYS A 185 -19.64 18.37 13.64
C LYS A 185 -18.36 19.18 13.44
N ILE A 186 -17.20 18.53 13.57
CA ILE A 186 -15.91 19.22 13.47
C ILE A 186 -15.60 19.67 12.05
N LEU A 187 -16.07 18.91 11.06
CA LEU A 187 -15.87 19.21 9.65
C LEU A 187 -16.58 20.51 9.24
N ASP A 188 -17.73 20.83 9.85
CA ASP A 188 -18.48 22.05 9.57
C ASP A 188 -17.71 23.32 9.96
N LYS A 189 -16.83 23.23 10.96
CA LYS A 189 -15.97 24.33 11.43
C LYS A 189 -14.75 24.56 10.53
N ILE A 190 -14.45 23.61 9.63
CA ILE A 190 -13.28 23.65 8.76
C ILE A 190 -13.69 24.20 7.40
N GLN A 191 -13.11 25.34 7.01
CA GLN A 191 -13.28 25.87 5.66
C GLN A 191 -12.38 25.13 4.68
N LYS A 192 -12.79 25.04 3.40
CA LYS A 192 -11.95 24.46 2.35
C LYS A 192 -10.66 25.30 2.18
N ALA A 193 -9.52 24.62 2.00
CA ALA A 193 -8.26 25.30 1.72
C ALA A 193 -8.14 25.65 0.23
N ASP A 194 -7.58 26.83 -0.07
CA ASP A 194 -7.36 27.30 -1.45
C ASP A 194 -6.38 26.42 -2.22
N ASP A 195 -5.28 26.02 -1.56
CA ASP A 195 -4.29 25.09 -2.12
C ASP A 195 -4.43 23.70 -1.49
N PHE A 196 -3.79 23.50 -0.34
CA PHE A 196 -4.10 22.41 0.57
C PHE A 196 -3.68 22.79 1.98
N GLY A 197 -4.29 22.14 2.98
CA GLY A 197 -3.94 22.30 4.38
C GLY A 197 -3.49 21.01 5.05
N LEU A 198 -3.09 21.11 6.31
CA LEU A 198 -2.74 19.98 7.17
C LEU A 198 -3.75 19.87 8.33
N ALA A 199 -4.16 18.66 8.66
CA ALA A 199 -4.97 18.38 9.85
C ALA A 199 -4.28 17.31 10.70
N ILE A 200 -4.00 17.62 11.97
CA ILE A 200 -3.40 16.67 12.92
C ILE A 200 -4.49 16.24 13.90
N ILE A 201 -4.82 14.94 13.90
CA ILE A 201 -5.95 14.38 14.64
C ILE A 201 -5.42 13.55 15.80
N PHE A 202 -5.74 13.98 17.02
CA PHE A 202 -5.38 13.32 18.27
C PHE A 202 -6.55 12.50 18.81
N GLY A 203 -6.61 11.23 18.42
CA GLY A 203 -7.66 10.30 18.84
C GLY A 203 -9.03 10.54 18.19
N THR A 204 -9.61 9.48 17.63
CA THR A 204 -10.98 9.46 17.09
C THR A 204 -11.38 8.01 16.84
N ASN A 205 -12.67 7.70 17.00
CA ASN A 205 -13.22 6.39 16.67
C ASN A 205 -13.65 6.30 15.20
N ASN A 206 -13.75 7.43 14.49
CA ASN A 206 -14.24 7.51 13.12
C ASN A 206 -13.22 8.16 12.15
N TYR A 207 -11.95 7.78 12.28
CA TYR A 207 -10.86 8.35 11.48
C TYR A 207 -11.13 8.35 9.97
N GLU A 208 -11.69 7.29 9.41
CA GLU A 208 -11.93 7.20 7.96
C GLU A 208 -12.94 8.25 7.48
N LYS A 209 -14.02 8.49 8.23
CA LYS A 209 -15.01 9.52 7.89
C LYS A 209 -14.40 10.92 7.97
N ILE A 210 -13.65 11.20 9.03
CA ILE A 210 -12.96 12.49 9.19
C ILE A 210 -11.90 12.69 8.10
N LYS A 211 -11.09 11.65 7.80
CA LYS A 211 -10.07 11.70 6.75
C LYS A 211 -10.69 12.09 5.40
N ARG A 212 -11.82 11.47 5.04
CA ARG A 212 -12.54 11.80 3.81
C ARG A 212 -13.04 13.24 3.81
N GLY A 213 -13.79 13.65 4.84
CA GLY A 213 -14.32 15.01 4.90
C GLY A 213 -13.25 16.11 4.93
N LEU A 214 -12.07 15.81 5.48
CA LEU A 214 -10.92 16.70 5.43
C LEU A 214 -10.35 16.80 4.01
N LEU A 215 -10.19 15.67 3.31
CA LEU A 215 -9.69 15.67 1.94
C LEU A 215 -10.66 16.40 0.98
N ASP A 216 -11.97 16.29 1.18
CA ASP A 216 -12.99 17.06 0.42
C ASP A 216 -12.81 18.58 0.57
N LYS A 217 -12.24 18.98 1.71
CA LYS A 217 -11.88 20.35 2.05
C LYS A 217 -10.43 20.69 1.72
N ASN A 218 -9.72 19.86 0.95
CA ASN A 218 -8.30 19.97 0.60
C ASN A 218 -7.34 19.90 1.80
N TYR A 219 -7.69 19.17 2.86
CA TYR A 219 -6.80 18.93 4.01
C TYR A 219 -6.22 17.51 4.01
N ILE A 220 -4.89 17.43 4.02
CA ILE A 220 -4.16 16.19 4.26
C ILE A 220 -4.14 15.93 5.76
N SER A 221 -4.45 14.70 6.19
CA SER A 221 -4.57 14.37 7.61
C SER A 221 -3.50 13.41 8.13
N GLN A 222 -3.07 13.65 9.37
CA GLN A 222 -2.25 12.74 10.16
C GLN A 222 -2.98 12.34 11.44
N PHE A 223 -3.25 11.04 11.59
CA PHE A 223 -3.81 10.50 12.81
C PHE A 223 -2.73 10.12 13.81
N VAL A 224 -2.93 10.51 15.07
CA VAL A 224 -2.08 10.16 16.19
C VAL A 224 -2.94 9.44 17.22
N ARG A 225 -2.58 8.18 17.48
CA ARG A 225 -3.24 7.36 18.50
C ARG A 225 -2.86 7.84 19.89
N ILE A 226 -3.84 7.92 20.77
CA ILE A 226 -3.66 8.36 22.16
C ILE A 226 -2.66 7.45 22.89
N GLU A 227 -2.73 6.14 22.68
CA GLU A 227 -1.82 5.18 23.32
C GLU A 227 -0.37 5.37 22.87
N THR A 228 -0.16 5.90 21.66
CA THR A 228 1.18 6.21 21.15
C THR A 228 1.80 7.38 21.92
N ILE A 229 0.97 8.34 22.34
CA ILE A 229 1.39 9.52 23.12
C ILE A 229 1.61 9.14 24.58
N LYS A 230 0.69 8.36 25.16
CA LYS A 230 0.78 7.88 26.55
C LYS A 230 1.89 6.84 26.78
N SER A 231 2.48 6.29 25.72
CA SER A 231 3.65 5.43 25.84
C SER A 231 4.89 6.26 26.22
N ASN A 232 5.81 5.70 27.02
CA ASN A 232 7.01 6.36 27.56
C ASN A 232 8.04 6.89 26.52
N ASN A 233 7.66 7.09 25.25
CA ASN A 233 8.57 7.55 24.21
C ASN A 233 7.91 8.47 23.16
N TRP A 234 7.26 9.55 23.63
CA TRP A 234 6.74 10.62 22.77
C TRP A 234 7.80 11.11 21.76
N LYS A 235 9.06 11.24 22.18
CA LYS A 235 10.18 11.61 21.30
C LYS A 235 10.32 10.71 20.07
N TYR A 236 10.22 9.38 20.25
CA TYR A 236 10.27 8.43 19.14
C TYR A 236 8.99 8.45 18.28
N ALA A 237 7.83 8.60 18.92
CA ALA A 237 6.56 8.73 18.22
C ALA A 237 6.55 10.00 17.33
N LYS A 238 6.91 11.14 17.89
CA LYS A 238 7.02 12.44 17.22
C LYS A 238 7.91 12.37 15.98
N ARG A 239 9.08 11.74 16.07
CA ARG A 239 9.96 11.51 14.89
C ARG A 239 9.26 10.73 13.77
N ASN A 240 8.54 9.66 14.10
CA ASN A 240 7.77 8.91 13.11
C ASN A 240 6.63 9.73 12.51
N ILE A 241 5.94 10.53 13.32
CA ILE A 241 4.85 11.40 12.88
C ILE A 241 5.37 12.47 11.91
N ILE A 242 6.48 13.14 12.24
CA ILE A 242 7.14 14.13 11.37
C ILE A 242 7.51 13.51 10.02
N PHE A 243 8.11 12.32 10.06
CA PHE A 243 8.49 11.58 8.87
C PHE A 243 7.27 11.23 7.99
N GLN A 244 6.16 10.79 8.59
CA GLN A 244 4.93 10.51 7.86
C GLN A 244 4.30 11.77 7.27
N ILE A 245 4.20 12.85 8.05
CA ILE A 245 3.62 14.12 7.62
C ILE A 245 4.39 14.65 6.41
N SER A 246 5.73 14.71 6.48
CA SER A 246 6.55 15.23 5.39
C SER A 246 6.28 14.52 4.07
N HIS A 247 6.20 13.19 4.06
CA HIS A 247 5.88 12.45 2.84
C HIS A 247 4.42 12.60 2.37
N LYS A 248 3.48 12.72 3.29
CA LYS A 248 2.07 13.00 2.97
C LYS A 248 1.90 14.33 2.25
N ILE A 249 2.64 15.36 2.65
CA ILE A 249 2.55 16.72 2.06
C ILE A 249 3.49 16.96 0.87
N GLY A 250 4.10 15.90 0.30
CA GLY A 250 4.91 16.04 -0.91
C GLY A 250 6.40 16.30 -0.71
N ILE A 251 6.90 16.22 0.53
CA ILE A 251 8.34 16.34 0.84
C ILE A 251 9.00 14.97 0.75
N ARG A 252 10.23 14.94 0.25
CA ARG A 252 11.03 13.72 0.13
C ARG A 252 12.28 13.86 0.96
N TYR A 253 12.30 13.15 2.08
CA TYR A 253 13.40 13.23 3.04
C TYR A 253 14.71 12.64 2.51
N PHE A 254 14.64 11.59 1.71
CA PHE A 254 15.82 10.87 1.23
C PHE A 254 15.66 10.37 -0.21
N ALA A 255 16.79 10.11 -0.84
CA ALA A 255 16.94 9.43 -2.13
C ALA A 255 17.83 8.19 -1.99
N LEU A 256 17.91 7.33 -3.02
CA LEU A 256 18.90 6.25 -3.06
C LEU A 256 20.27 6.82 -3.42
N GLU A 257 21.34 6.30 -2.81
CA GLU A 257 22.71 6.66 -3.20
C GLU A 257 23.05 6.13 -4.59
N SER A 258 22.76 4.87 -4.86
CA SER A 258 23.08 4.23 -6.13
C SER A 258 22.03 4.55 -7.18
N LYS A 259 22.47 5.14 -8.28
CA LYS A 259 21.63 5.36 -9.46
C LYS A 259 21.16 4.02 -10.03
N ILE A 260 19.86 3.92 -10.28
CA ILE A 260 19.26 2.75 -10.92
C ILE A 260 19.40 2.89 -12.46
N PRO A 261 19.75 1.83 -13.22
CA PRO A 261 20.02 1.91 -14.66
C PRO A 261 18.75 2.00 -15.55
N TYR A 262 17.71 2.69 -15.08
CA TYR A 262 16.45 2.92 -15.81
C TYR A 262 16.10 4.40 -15.73
N ASP A 263 15.59 4.96 -16.82
CA ASP A 263 15.09 6.34 -16.85
C ASP A 263 13.82 6.49 -16.00
N TYR A 264 12.96 5.47 -16.06
CA TYR A 264 11.69 5.42 -15.33
C TYR A 264 11.44 4.03 -14.74
N ILE A 265 10.90 4.02 -13.52
CA ILE A 265 10.41 2.79 -12.87
C ILE A 265 8.93 2.95 -12.58
N ILE A 266 8.14 2.04 -13.12
CA ILE A 266 6.68 2.11 -13.14
C ILE A 266 6.14 0.91 -12.38
N GLY A 267 5.54 1.15 -11.22
CA GLY A 267 4.74 0.16 -10.50
C GLY A 267 3.32 0.17 -11.02
N LEU A 268 2.76 -1.00 -11.32
CA LEU A 268 1.42 -1.15 -11.87
C LEU A 268 0.60 -2.16 -11.06
N ASP A 269 -0.60 -1.74 -10.69
CA ASP A 269 -1.61 -2.62 -10.15
C ASP A 269 -2.98 -2.30 -10.77
N VAL A 270 -3.80 -3.34 -10.93
CA VAL A 270 -5.17 -3.24 -11.42
C VAL A 270 -6.02 -4.06 -10.47
N SER A 271 -6.87 -3.34 -9.74
CA SER A 271 -7.75 -3.90 -8.72
C SER A 271 -9.19 -3.90 -9.23
N ARG A 272 -9.99 -4.87 -8.81
CA ARG A 272 -11.41 -4.96 -9.16
C ARG A 272 -12.24 -4.95 -7.88
N LYS A 273 -13.24 -4.07 -7.80
CA LYS A 273 -14.25 -4.05 -6.72
C LYS A 273 -15.62 -3.84 -7.34
N GLU A 274 -16.60 -4.66 -6.96
CA GLU A 274 -18.01 -4.49 -7.37
C GLU A 274 -18.20 -4.34 -8.91
N ASN A 275 -17.48 -5.16 -9.69
CA ASN A 275 -17.47 -5.11 -11.17
C ASN A 275 -16.88 -3.85 -11.81
N VAL A 276 -16.22 -3.00 -11.03
CA VAL A 276 -15.46 -1.84 -11.49
C VAL A 276 -13.96 -2.16 -11.40
N ASN A 277 -13.24 -1.97 -12.51
CA ASN A 277 -11.79 -2.05 -12.53
C ASN A 277 -11.20 -0.67 -12.20
N LEU A 278 -10.35 -0.60 -11.18
CA LEU A 278 -9.58 0.57 -10.79
C LEU A 278 -8.09 0.26 -11.03
N GLY A 279 -7.50 0.93 -12.01
CA GLY A 279 -6.08 0.85 -12.30
C GLY A 279 -5.32 1.91 -11.51
N GLY A 280 -4.10 1.60 -11.09
CA GLY A 280 -3.21 2.55 -10.45
C GLY A 280 -1.79 2.34 -10.92
N CYS A 281 -1.04 3.43 -10.95
CA CYS A 281 0.36 3.42 -11.32
C CYS A 281 1.16 4.32 -10.38
N ALA A 282 2.38 3.94 -10.04
CA ALA A 282 3.33 4.78 -9.33
C ALA A 282 4.58 4.91 -10.19
N VAL A 283 5.09 6.13 -10.34
CA VAL A 283 6.24 6.39 -11.18
C VAL A 283 7.35 7.04 -10.35
N ILE A 284 8.51 6.41 -10.40
CA ILE A 284 9.78 7.01 -10.01
C ILE A 284 10.38 7.59 -11.28
N HIS A 285 10.53 8.92 -11.32
CA HIS A 285 11.30 9.60 -12.36
C HIS A 285 12.62 9.97 -11.72
N ASP A 286 13.72 9.63 -12.39
CA ASP A 286 15.10 9.80 -11.96
C ASP A 286 15.74 8.49 -11.40
N PRO A 287 16.91 8.09 -11.94
CA PRO A 287 17.81 7.11 -11.34
C PRO A 287 18.06 7.27 -9.84
N SER A 288 17.87 8.45 -9.24
CA SER A 288 17.99 8.71 -7.79
C SER A 288 16.94 7.98 -6.93
N GLY A 289 15.93 7.34 -7.53
CA GLY A 289 14.97 6.51 -6.80
C GLY A 289 13.92 7.29 -6.02
N ILE A 290 13.68 8.57 -6.34
CA ILE A 290 12.64 9.35 -5.68
C ILE A 290 11.28 9.00 -6.27
N LEU A 291 10.36 8.53 -5.43
CA LEU A 291 8.97 8.39 -5.83
C LEU A 291 8.35 9.78 -5.99
N ASN A 292 8.21 10.24 -7.23
CA ASN A 292 7.58 11.54 -7.46
C ASN A 292 6.08 11.40 -7.27
N THR A 293 5.43 10.53 -8.03
CA THR A 293 3.98 10.62 -8.20
C THR A 293 3.29 9.27 -8.40
N ILE A 294 2.00 9.26 -8.12
CA ILE A 294 1.11 8.11 -8.26
C ILE A 294 -0.09 8.55 -9.08
N PHE A 295 -0.32 7.84 -10.17
CA PHE A 295 -1.40 8.07 -11.10
C PHE A 295 -2.54 7.11 -10.85
N PRO A 296 -3.70 7.62 -10.44
CA PRO A 296 -4.94 6.88 -10.56
C PRO A 296 -5.24 6.73 -12.04
N ILE A 297 -5.58 5.52 -12.44
CA ILE A 297 -6.22 5.27 -13.72
C ILE A 297 -7.59 4.71 -13.43
N THR A 298 -8.50 5.66 -13.17
CA THR A 298 -9.93 5.44 -13.22
C THR A 298 -10.32 5.31 -14.70
N ILE A 299 -10.31 4.08 -15.19
CA ILE A 299 -11.04 3.71 -16.40
C ILE A 299 -12.20 2.85 -15.91
N LEU A 300 -13.38 3.47 -15.81
CA LEU A 300 -14.61 2.74 -15.53
C LEU A 300 -14.91 1.84 -16.73
N GLN A 301 -14.42 0.61 -16.70
CA GLN A 301 -14.78 -0.43 -17.66
C GLN A 301 -15.63 -1.48 -16.95
N LYS A 302 -16.86 -1.67 -17.44
CA LYS A 302 -17.63 -2.88 -17.16
C LYS A 302 -16.94 -4.02 -17.91
N GLY A 303 -16.50 -5.05 -17.18
CA GLY A 303 -15.92 -6.26 -17.75
C GLY A 303 -14.43 -6.17 -18.08
N GLU A 304 -14.04 -5.40 -19.10
CA GLU A 304 -12.68 -5.45 -19.65
C GLU A 304 -11.59 -4.97 -18.68
N LYS A 305 -10.49 -5.72 -18.66
CA LYS A 305 -9.31 -5.41 -17.84
C LYS A 305 -8.58 -4.22 -18.44
N ILE A 306 -8.25 -3.23 -17.61
CA ILE A 306 -7.48 -2.05 -18.03
C ILE A 306 -6.14 -2.50 -18.61
N GLY A 307 -5.88 -2.10 -19.87
CA GLY A 307 -4.66 -2.42 -20.60
C GLY A 307 -3.48 -1.55 -20.17
N ILE A 308 -2.30 -2.17 -20.05
CA ILE A 308 -1.04 -1.49 -19.71
C ILE A 308 -0.65 -0.37 -20.69
N ASP A 309 -1.01 -0.50 -21.96
CA ASP A 309 -0.87 0.52 -23.00
C ASP A 309 -1.61 1.81 -22.65
N SER A 310 -2.87 1.70 -22.25
CA SER A 310 -3.67 2.87 -21.86
C SER A 310 -3.05 3.62 -20.69
N ILE A 311 -2.34 2.90 -19.81
CA ILE A 311 -1.61 3.48 -18.69
C ILE A 311 -0.42 4.29 -19.22
N ILE A 312 0.42 3.66 -20.03
CA ILE A 312 1.63 4.29 -20.57
C ILE A 312 1.28 5.50 -21.45
N GLU A 313 0.24 5.41 -22.28
CA GLU A 313 -0.23 6.52 -23.10
C GLU A 313 -0.72 7.70 -22.25
N ARG A 314 -1.48 7.44 -21.18
CA ARG A 314 -1.90 8.50 -20.24
C ARG A 314 -0.72 9.15 -19.54
N LEU A 315 0.29 8.36 -19.15
CA LEU A 315 1.52 8.89 -18.54
C LEU A 315 2.28 9.79 -19.52
N LYS A 316 2.35 9.39 -20.80
CA LYS A 316 2.98 10.18 -21.85
C LYS A 316 2.21 11.47 -22.12
N ASN A 317 0.89 11.39 -22.32
CA ASN A 317 0.06 12.53 -22.73
C ASN A 317 -0.02 13.63 -21.66
N LYS A 318 0.18 13.28 -20.39
CA LYS A 318 0.28 14.24 -19.29
C LYS A 318 1.73 14.67 -18.99
N GLU A 319 2.66 14.34 -19.88
CA GLU A 319 4.09 14.67 -19.81
C GLU A 319 4.82 14.14 -18.57
N TYR A 320 4.25 13.14 -17.90
CA TYR A 320 4.92 12.51 -16.78
C TYR A 320 6.13 11.72 -17.29
N ILE A 321 5.96 10.91 -18.33
CA ILE A 321 7.06 10.13 -18.91
C ILE A 321 7.35 10.57 -20.35
N LYS A 322 8.63 10.52 -20.72
CA LYS A 322 9.06 10.60 -22.12
C LYS A 322 9.33 9.19 -22.62
N LEU A 323 8.73 8.79 -23.74
CA LEU A 323 8.92 7.44 -24.27
C LEU A 323 10.16 7.33 -25.16
N ASN A 324 10.41 8.34 -26.01
CA ASN A 324 11.44 8.27 -27.03
C ASN A 324 12.83 7.94 -26.46
N ASP A 325 13.40 6.84 -26.94
CA ASP A 325 14.77 6.42 -26.67
C ASP A 325 15.07 6.23 -25.16
N LYS A 326 14.06 5.82 -24.38
CA LYS A 326 14.18 5.62 -22.92
C LYS A 326 14.19 4.14 -22.49
N LYS A 327 14.75 3.90 -21.30
CA LYS A 327 14.77 2.60 -20.63
C LYS A 327 13.78 2.57 -19.46
N PHE A 328 12.83 1.64 -19.51
CA PHE A 328 11.78 1.47 -18.52
C PHE A 328 11.96 0.17 -17.73
N LEU A 329 11.76 0.24 -16.43
CA LEU A 329 11.47 -0.91 -15.58
C LEU A 329 10.00 -0.88 -15.17
N ILE A 330 9.22 -1.85 -15.62
CA ILE A 330 7.81 -1.99 -15.25
C ILE A 330 7.66 -3.14 -14.26
N LEU A 331 7.08 -2.86 -13.09
CA LEU A 331 6.79 -3.82 -12.03
C LEU A 331 5.29 -4.06 -11.95
N ARG A 332 4.84 -5.25 -12.36
CA ARG A 332 3.42 -5.65 -12.32
C ARG A 332 3.12 -6.40 -11.04
N ASP A 333 2.12 -5.98 -10.26
CA ASP A 333 1.59 -6.82 -9.18
C ASP A 333 0.84 -8.03 -9.78
N GLY A 334 1.42 -9.22 -9.67
CA GLY A 334 0.93 -10.45 -10.27
C GLY A 334 1.66 -10.88 -11.55
N ARG A 335 1.02 -11.77 -12.31
CA ARG A 335 1.57 -12.36 -13.55
C ARG A 335 1.46 -11.39 -14.73
N ILE A 336 2.33 -11.58 -15.72
CA ILE A 336 2.34 -10.81 -16.97
C ILE A 336 1.53 -11.57 -18.02
N TYR A 337 0.58 -10.90 -18.65
CA TYR A 337 -0.30 -11.51 -19.64
C TYR A 337 0.23 -11.32 -21.06
N LYS A 338 0.05 -12.31 -21.95
CA LYS A 338 0.47 -12.21 -23.35
C LYS A 338 -0.08 -10.96 -24.06
N SER A 339 -1.33 -10.60 -23.76
CA SER A 339 -1.97 -9.39 -24.29
C SER A 339 -1.25 -8.10 -23.87
N GLU A 340 -0.69 -8.05 -22.65
CA GLU A 340 0.11 -6.92 -22.18
C GLU A 340 1.44 -6.84 -22.95
N LEU A 341 2.07 -7.99 -23.25
CA LEU A 341 3.32 -8.04 -24.02
C LEU A 341 3.14 -7.51 -25.46
N GLU A 342 2.10 -7.93 -26.18
CA GLU A 342 1.85 -7.46 -27.56
C GLU A 342 1.66 -5.94 -27.63
N LYS A 343 0.94 -5.39 -26.65
CA LYS A 343 0.73 -3.94 -26.52
C LYS A 343 2.04 -3.20 -26.26
N LEU A 344 2.88 -3.72 -25.37
CA LEU A 344 4.20 -3.15 -25.09
C LEU A 344 5.18 -3.27 -26.26
N LYS A 345 5.11 -4.32 -27.08
CA LYS A 345 5.90 -4.43 -28.33
C LYS A 345 5.62 -3.25 -29.25
N LYS A 346 4.34 -2.93 -29.46
CA LYS A 346 3.94 -1.78 -30.29
C LYS A 346 4.55 -0.49 -29.76
N ILE A 347 4.42 -0.22 -28.46
CA ILE A 347 5.01 0.96 -27.81
C ILE A 347 6.55 0.98 -27.98
N SER A 348 7.22 -0.14 -27.70
CA SER A 348 8.68 -0.24 -27.83
C SER A 348 9.17 0.07 -29.25
N ARG A 349 8.45 -0.39 -30.27
CA ARG A 349 8.76 -0.11 -31.68
C ARG A 349 8.51 1.36 -32.03
N ASP A 350 7.31 1.86 -31.71
CA ASP A 350 6.86 3.18 -32.14
C ASP A 350 7.68 4.31 -31.49
N TYR A 351 8.22 4.08 -30.28
CA TYR A 351 9.01 5.06 -29.53
C TYR A 351 10.49 4.69 -29.36
N ARG A 352 10.97 3.61 -29.99
CA ARG A 352 12.35 3.11 -29.86
C ARG A 352 12.81 2.95 -28.39
N CYS A 353 11.89 2.59 -27.50
CA CYS A 353 12.17 2.45 -26.07
C CYS A 353 12.45 0.99 -25.69
N GLU A 354 13.26 0.81 -24.65
CA GLU A 354 13.57 -0.49 -24.06
C GLU A 354 12.75 -0.67 -22.78
N ILE A 355 12.01 -1.77 -22.67
CA ILE A 355 11.10 -2.03 -21.56
C ILE A 355 11.44 -3.38 -20.95
N LEU A 356 11.92 -3.40 -19.70
CA LEU A 356 11.97 -4.59 -18.87
C LEU A 356 10.71 -4.64 -18.01
N ILE A 357 9.86 -5.64 -18.22
CA ILE A 357 8.68 -5.89 -17.39
C ILE A 357 8.88 -7.12 -16.51
N ILE A 358 8.55 -7.00 -15.22
CA ILE A 358 8.72 -8.04 -14.21
C ILE A 358 7.41 -8.25 -13.43
N GLY A 359 6.98 -9.50 -13.32
CA GLY A 359 5.86 -9.92 -12.49
C GLY A 359 6.29 -10.10 -11.03
N ILE A 360 5.65 -9.36 -10.12
CA ILE A 360 5.91 -9.38 -8.68
C ILE A 360 4.73 -10.06 -7.98
N ILE A 361 4.94 -11.26 -7.44
CA ILE A 361 3.86 -12.04 -6.81
C ILE A 361 4.00 -11.94 -5.29
N LYS A 362 3.12 -11.11 -4.68
CA LYS A 362 3.03 -10.94 -3.22
C LYS A 362 2.20 -12.02 -2.52
N ASN A 363 1.34 -12.73 -3.25
CA ASN A 363 0.44 -13.73 -2.67
C ASN A 363 0.79 -15.13 -3.19
N HIS A 364 1.49 -15.90 -2.36
CA HIS A 364 1.83 -17.30 -2.61
C HIS A 364 1.93 -18.06 -1.27
N ILE A 365 2.08 -19.38 -1.30
CA ILE A 365 2.13 -20.23 -0.10
C ILE A 365 3.55 -20.42 0.47
N THR A 366 4.59 -20.17 -0.32
CA THR A 366 5.99 -20.32 0.10
C THR A 366 6.38 -19.35 1.23
N PHE A 367 7.18 -19.83 2.18
CA PHE A 367 7.83 -19.04 3.22
C PHE A 367 9.30 -19.46 3.35
N ILE A 368 10.12 -18.59 3.94
CA ILE A 368 11.54 -18.86 4.20
C ILE A 368 11.73 -18.77 5.71
N ASN A 369 12.21 -19.84 6.33
CA ASN A 369 12.63 -19.81 7.72
C ASN A 369 14.12 -19.42 7.78
N SER A 370 14.39 -18.18 8.17
CA SER A 370 15.73 -17.60 8.18
C SER A 370 15.79 -16.44 9.17
N ASP A 371 16.88 -16.36 9.94
CA ASP A 371 17.16 -15.19 10.79
C ASP A 371 17.66 -13.98 9.98
N ASP A 372 18.18 -14.27 8.79
CA ASP A 372 18.65 -13.31 7.80
C ASP A 372 17.53 -12.71 6.95
N TYR A 373 17.71 -11.44 6.60
CA TYR A 373 16.88 -10.66 5.67
C TYR A 373 17.76 -10.01 4.59
N GLY A 374 17.15 -9.39 3.58
CA GLY A 374 17.90 -8.89 2.43
C GLY A 374 18.58 -10.01 1.66
N ILE A 375 17.98 -11.20 1.69
CA ILE A 375 18.48 -12.39 1.01
C ILE A 375 17.63 -12.71 -0.20
N TYR A 376 18.21 -13.37 -1.19
CA TYR A 376 17.45 -14.01 -2.24
C TYR A 376 17.95 -15.44 -2.48
N LEU A 377 17.05 -16.29 -2.99
CA LEU A 377 17.36 -17.65 -3.43
C LEU A 377 16.66 -17.94 -4.75
N SER A 378 17.21 -18.89 -5.50
CA SER A 378 16.62 -19.40 -6.74
C SER A 378 16.15 -20.83 -6.51
N PHE A 379 14.93 -21.15 -6.92
CA PHE A 379 14.38 -22.49 -6.88
C PHE A 379 13.42 -22.68 -8.04
N ALA A 380 13.58 -23.77 -8.81
CA ALA A 380 12.69 -24.11 -9.93
C ALA A 380 12.46 -22.94 -10.92
N ASN A 381 13.53 -22.23 -11.30
CA ASN A 381 13.50 -21.03 -12.18
C ASN A 381 12.71 -19.84 -11.62
N VAL A 382 12.45 -19.83 -10.31
CA VAL A 382 11.78 -18.75 -9.59
C VAL A 382 12.77 -18.15 -8.61
N ILE A 383 12.77 -16.82 -8.52
CA ILE A 383 13.52 -16.12 -7.48
C ILE A 383 12.59 -15.75 -6.33
N PHE A 384 13.04 -16.05 -5.11
CA PHE A 384 12.41 -15.59 -3.88
C PHE A 384 13.31 -14.54 -3.23
N LEU A 385 12.82 -13.31 -3.12
CA LEU A 385 13.50 -12.20 -2.45
C LEU A 385 12.85 -11.97 -1.08
N LEU A 386 13.63 -12.02 0.00
CA LEU A 386 13.18 -11.71 1.37
C LEU A 386 13.78 -10.36 1.81
N PRO A 387 13.13 -9.23 1.51
CA PRO A 387 13.77 -7.92 1.66
C PRO A 387 13.67 -7.32 3.06
N HIS A 388 12.83 -7.85 3.94
CA HIS A 388 12.44 -7.19 5.19
C HIS A 388 12.44 -8.14 6.37
N LYS A 389 12.43 -7.55 7.57
CA LYS A 389 12.23 -8.24 8.84
C LYS A 389 10.99 -7.68 9.54
N THR A 390 10.30 -8.54 10.27
CA THR A 390 9.14 -8.24 11.11
C THR A 390 9.46 -8.59 12.57
N LYS A 391 8.85 -7.88 13.52
CA LYS A 391 9.03 -8.21 14.95
C LYS A 391 8.52 -9.60 15.33
N SER A 392 7.58 -10.14 14.57
CA SER A 392 6.94 -11.43 14.80
C SER A 392 7.64 -12.60 14.08
N GLY A 393 8.72 -12.37 13.34
CA GLY A 393 9.41 -13.41 12.59
C GLY A 393 8.52 -14.11 11.55
N ASN A 394 7.55 -13.40 10.95
CA ASN A 394 6.58 -13.97 10.02
C ASN A 394 6.70 -13.38 8.62
N GLU A 395 7.93 -13.02 8.25
CA GLU A 395 8.29 -12.40 6.98
C GLU A 395 7.85 -13.29 5.83
N LYS A 396 7.44 -12.67 4.73
CA LYS A 396 7.03 -13.40 3.54
C LYS A 396 7.84 -12.91 2.33
N PRO A 397 8.54 -13.80 1.61
CA PRO A 397 9.33 -13.36 0.46
C PRO A 397 8.42 -12.82 -0.64
N LEU A 398 9.02 -12.12 -1.61
CA LEU A 398 8.44 -11.85 -2.90
C LEU A 398 8.84 -12.98 -3.85
N LYS A 399 7.88 -13.47 -4.62
CA LYS A 399 8.13 -14.43 -5.68
C LYS A 399 8.23 -13.69 -7.02
N ILE A 400 9.28 -13.99 -7.78
CA ILE A 400 9.58 -13.37 -9.08
C ILE A 400 9.73 -14.50 -10.10
N GLU A 401 8.74 -14.68 -10.98
CA GLU A 401 8.66 -15.83 -11.90
C GLU A 401 8.79 -15.46 -13.38
N GLU A 402 8.41 -14.23 -13.75
CA GLU A 402 8.24 -13.82 -15.14
C GLU A 402 8.89 -12.47 -15.37
N ALA A 403 9.88 -12.44 -16.25
CA ALA A 403 10.52 -11.21 -16.70
C ALA A 403 10.70 -11.26 -18.22
N TYR A 404 10.41 -10.14 -18.89
CA TYR A 404 10.52 -10.01 -20.32
C TYR A 404 11.18 -8.69 -20.68
N LEU A 405 12.18 -8.76 -21.56
CA LEU A 405 12.80 -7.59 -22.18
C LEU A 405 12.13 -7.35 -23.52
N ILE A 406 11.65 -6.13 -23.73
CA ILE A 406 10.98 -5.69 -24.95
C ILE A 406 11.81 -4.56 -25.56
N LYS A 407 12.29 -4.78 -26.78
CA LYS A 407 13.14 -3.84 -27.50
C LYS A 407 12.86 -3.89 -28.99
N ASN A 408 12.68 -2.74 -29.62
CA ASN A 408 12.42 -2.61 -31.05
C ASN A 408 11.23 -3.50 -31.52
N GLY A 409 10.19 -3.63 -30.69
CA GLY A 409 9.02 -4.45 -30.99
C GLY A 409 9.20 -5.97 -30.85
N GLN A 410 10.36 -6.43 -30.37
CA GLN A 410 10.62 -7.84 -30.08
C GLN A 410 10.51 -8.09 -28.58
N THR A 411 10.02 -9.28 -28.19
CA THR A 411 9.93 -9.70 -26.79
C THR A 411 10.80 -10.93 -26.57
N ASN A 412 11.71 -10.82 -25.61
CA ASN A 412 12.59 -11.91 -25.20
C ASN A 412 12.34 -12.22 -23.72
N LYS A 413 12.33 -13.50 -23.35
CA LYS A 413 12.32 -13.89 -21.94
C LYS A 413 13.62 -13.41 -21.31
N PHE A 414 13.52 -12.67 -20.21
CA PHE A 414 14.67 -12.12 -19.51
C PHE A 414 15.09 -13.08 -18.40
N GLN A 415 16.37 -13.45 -18.39
CA GLN A 415 16.93 -14.24 -17.29
C GLN A 415 17.22 -13.32 -16.11
N LEU A 416 16.50 -13.52 -15.01
CA LEU A 416 16.74 -12.76 -13.79
C LEU A 416 18.16 -13.01 -13.27
N ASN A 417 18.90 -11.93 -13.05
CA ASN A 417 20.27 -11.95 -12.56
C ASN A 417 20.39 -11.19 -11.22
N GLU A 418 21.56 -11.21 -10.61
CA GLU A 418 21.76 -10.55 -9.31
C GLU A 418 21.56 -9.02 -9.37
N GLU A 419 21.88 -8.39 -10.50
CA GLU A 419 21.76 -6.94 -10.67
C GLU A 419 20.31 -6.48 -10.60
N ILE A 420 19.39 -7.16 -11.31
CA ILE A 420 17.97 -6.80 -11.26
C ILE A 420 17.38 -7.07 -9.88
N ILE A 421 17.83 -8.14 -9.19
CA ILE A 421 17.39 -8.43 -7.83
C ILE A 421 17.89 -7.36 -6.85
N LYS A 422 19.13 -6.86 -7.01
CA LYS A 422 19.64 -5.70 -6.27
C LYS A 422 18.78 -4.46 -6.51
N VAL A 423 18.40 -4.17 -7.76
CA VAL A 423 17.49 -3.05 -8.07
C VAL A 423 16.15 -3.20 -7.33
N LEU A 424 15.52 -4.37 -7.41
CA LEU A 424 14.25 -4.63 -6.72
C LEU A 424 14.40 -4.47 -5.20
N TYR A 425 15.49 -4.97 -4.63
CA TYR A 425 15.79 -4.81 -3.21
C TYR A 425 16.01 -3.33 -2.84
N ASN A 426 16.73 -2.56 -3.66
CA ASN A 426 16.93 -1.14 -3.40
C ASN A 426 15.61 -0.36 -3.37
N LEU A 427 14.69 -0.69 -4.29
CA LEU A 427 13.35 -0.09 -4.32
C LEU A 427 12.51 -0.43 -3.09
N THR A 428 12.81 -1.52 -2.37
CA THR A 428 12.13 -1.84 -1.11
C THR A 428 12.58 -0.94 0.05
N ARG A 429 13.69 -0.20 -0.10
CA ARG A 429 14.18 0.75 0.93
C ARG A 429 13.45 2.08 0.92
N LEU A 430 12.70 2.37 -0.14
CA LEU A 430 11.93 3.59 -0.32
C LEU A 430 10.63 3.56 0.50
N ASN A 431 10.77 3.41 1.82
CA ASN A 431 9.66 3.39 2.76
C ASN A 431 9.43 4.77 3.39
N TYR A 432 8.41 5.46 2.89
CA TYR A 432 7.90 6.76 3.30
C TYR A 432 6.77 6.65 4.35
N SER A 433 6.40 5.44 4.76
CA SER A 433 5.30 5.20 5.72
C SER A 433 5.78 5.09 7.17
N SER A 434 7.05 4.76 7.40
CA SER A 434 7.60 4.58 8.75
C SER A 434 9.10 4.78 8.78
N VAL A 435 9.60 5.31 9.90
CA VAL A 435 11.04 5.29 10.17
C VAL A 435 11.46 3.86 10.45
N ASN A 436 12.49 3.42 9.76
CA ASN A 436 12.99 2.06 9.81
C ASN A 436 14.43 2.00 10.33
N ASP A 437 14.72 0.88 10.97
CA ASP A 437 16.08 0.44 11.28
C ASP A 437 16.84 -0.03 10.03
N ASN A 438 18.14 -0.29 10.22
CA ASN A 438 18.93 -1.09 9.28
C ASN A 438 18.19 -2.42 9.03
N GLY A 439 17.79 -2.65 7.77
CA GLY A 439 17.11 -3.88 7.35
C GLY A 439 15.58 -3.91 7.39
N MET A 440 14.91 -2.87 7.88
CA MET A 440 13.45 -2.78 7.81
C MET A 440 13.00 -2.10 6.51
N SER A 441 13.03 -2.85 5.42
CA SER A 441 12.46 -2.45 4.13
C SER A 441 10.95 -2.72 4.08
N ILE A 442 10.24 -2.09 3.13
CA ILE A 442 8.88 -2.57 2.78
C ILE A 442 8.98 -3.92 2.08
N ARG A 443 7.90 -4.71 2.14
CA ARG A 443 7.90 -6.04 1.52
C ARG A 443 8.02 -5.99 0.00
N CYS A 444 7.36 -5.03 -0.65
CA CYS A 444 7.34 -4.88 -2.10
C CYS A 444 8.20 -3.66 -2.50
N PRO A 445 8.75 -3.62 -3.74
CA PRO A 445 9.32 -2.40 -4.28
C PRO A 445 8.34 -1.23 -4.13
N ALA A 446 8.84 -0.05 -3.75
CA ALA A 446 8.02 1.13 -3.48
C ALA A 446 6.96 1.42 -4.54
N PRO A 447 7.26 1.39 -5.86
CA PRO A 447 6.24 1.65 -6.86
C PRO A 447 5.03 0.73 -6.71
N VAL A 448 5.23 -0.58 -6.57
CA VAL A 448 4.12 -1.54 -6.37
C VAL A 448 3.42 -1.31 -5.02
N HIS A 449 4.19 -1.07 -3.96
CA HIS A 449 3.66 -0.87 -2.61
C HIS A 449 2.70 0.31 -2.50
N TYR A 450 3.07 1.46 -3.07
CA TYR A 450 2.24 2.66 -2.96
C TYR A 450 1.06 2.66 -3.90
N VAL A 451 1.14 2.00 -5.07
CA VAL A 451 -0.06 1.76 -5.88
C VAL A 451 -1.07 0.92 -5.11
N ASP A 452 -0.66 -0.20 -4.50
CA ASP A 452 -1.56 -1.05 -3.70
C ASP A 452 -2.21 -0.24 -2.56
N LYS A 453 -1.45 0.59 -1.84
CA LYS A 453 -2.00 1.49 -0.81
C LYS A 453 -3.01 2.49 -1.38
N PHE A 454 -2.69 3.10 -2.51
CA PHE A 454 -3.55 4.08 -3.17
C PHE A 454 -4.88 3.46 -3.64
N LEU A 455 -4.82 2.28 -4.28
CA LEU A 455 -6.02 1.56 -4.71
C LEU A 455 -6.88 1.12 -3.53
N ASN A 456 -6.27 0.61 -2.45
CA ASN A 456 -6.98 0.28 -1.22
C ASN A 456 -7.71 1.49 -0.64
N PHE A 457 -7.06 2.67 -0.62
CA PHE A 457 -7.71 3.91 -0.20
C PHE A 457 -8.91 4.26 -1.08
N CYS A 458 -8.74 4.24 -2.41
CA CYS A 458 -9.83 4.55 -3.35
C CYS A 458 -11.02 3.59 -3.21
N HIS A 459 -10.76 2.32 -2.94
CA HIS A 459 -11.83 1.34 -2.67
C HIS A 459 -12.61 1.64 -1.40
N LEU A 460 -11.95 2.22 -0.39
CA LEU A 460 -12.59 2.58 0.87
C LEU A 460 -13.39 3.89 0.75
N THR A 461 -12.86 4.88 0.02
CA THR A 461 -13.46 6.23 -0.04
C THR A 461 -14.35 6.46 -1.25
N GLY A 462 -14.15 5.73 -2.35
CA GLY A 462 -14.79 5.98 -3.65
C GLY A 462 -14.22 7.18 -4.40
N GLU A 463 -13.19 7.85 -3.87
CA GLU A 463 -12.70 9.14 -4.37
C GLU A 463 -11.18 9.15 -4.59
N HIS A 464 -10.73 10.05 -5.46
CA HIS A 464 -9.31 10.33 -5.70
C HIS A 464 -9.08 11.83 -5.87
N TYR A 465 -8.12 12.37 -5.12
CA TYR A 465 -7.79 13.79 -5.09
C TYR A 465 -6.59 14.05 -6.02
N LYS A 466 -6.88 14.30 -7.30
CA LYS A 466 -5.87 14.43 -8.38
C LYS A 466 -4.86 15.54 -8.13
N GLU A 467 -5.33 16.71 -7.68
CA GLU A 467 -4.49 17.89 -7.44
C GLU A 467 -3.41 17.62 -6.38
N LEU A 468 -3.74 16.86 -5.34
CA LEU A 468 -2.77 16.45 -4.32
C LEU A 468 -1.71 15.50 -4.90
N LEU A 469 -2.09 14.59 -5.80
CA LEU A 469 -1.14 13.67 -6.45
C LEU A 469 -0.18 14.39 -7.41
N GLU A 470 -0.63 15.46 -8.06
CA GLU A 470 0.19 16.33 -8.90
C GLU A 470 1.21 17.14 -8.08
N LYS A 471 0.95 17.34 -6.79
CA LYS A 471 1.88 17.95 -5.82
C LYS A 471 2.79 16.94 -5.12
N ASP A 472 2.92 15.73 -5.67
CA ASP A 472 3.69 14.62 -5.10
C ASP A 472 3.20 14.19 -3.69
N CYS A 473 1.98 14.56 -3.26
CA CYS A 473 1.45 14.25 -1.94
C CYS A 473 1.00 12.78 -1.84
N LEU A 474 1.52 12.07 -0.84
CA LEU A 474 1.11 10.69 -0.53
C LEU A 474 -0.03 10.66 0.50
N TYR A 475 -1.08 11.47 0.33
CA TYR A 475 -2.13 11.71 1.35
C TYR A 475 -2.89 10.45 1.81
N PHE A 476 -2.85 9.39 1.02
CA PHE A 476 -3.55 8.13 1.27
C PHE A 476 -2.78 7.19 2.20
N ILE A 477 -1.47 7.41 2.43
CA ILE A 477 -0.67 6.61 3.40
C ILE A 477 -1.13 6.85 4.83
#